data_AF-A0A352JYV1-F1
#
_entry.id   AF-A0A352JYV1-F1
#
_cell.length_a   1.000
_cell.length_b   1.000
_cell.length_c   1.000
_cell.angle_alpha   90.00
_cell.angle_beta   90.00
_cell.angle_gamma   90.00
#
_symmetry.space_group_name_H-M   'P 1'
#
loop_
_entity.id
_entity.type
_entity.pdbx_description
1 polymer ?
#
loop_
_entity_poly.entity_id
_entity_poly.type
_entity_poly.pdbx_seq_one_letter_code
_entity_poly.pdbx_strand_id
1 'polypeptide(L)' 'MSDHITTLTNENFDSTINDAQTPVLVDFWAEWCGP' A
#
# COMPACT_ATOMS: atom_id res chain seq x y z
N MET A 1 -9.22 12.17 -0.79
CA MET A 1 -8.35 10.98 -0.85
C MET A 1 -7.24 11.36 -1.83
N SER A 2 -5.97 11.23 -1.45
CA SER A 2 -4.87 11.65 -2.33
C SER A 2 -4.84 10.76 -3.57
N ASP A 3 -4.65 11.33 -4.75
CA ASP A 3 -4.77 10.62 -6.04
C ASP A 3 -3.74 9.50 -6.23
N HIS A 4 -2.73 9.41 -5.34
CA HIS A 4 -1.62 8.45 -5.43
C HIS A 4 -1.65 7.38 -4.32
N ILE A 5 -2.78 7.20 -3.61
CA ILE A 5 -2.92 6.13 -2.61
C ILE A 5 -3.56 4.91 -3.27
N THR A 6 -2.81 3.82 -3.32
CA THR A 6 -3.30 2.50 -3.76
C THR A 6 -3.53 1.63 -2.53
N THR A 7 -4.76 1.15 -2.34
CA THR A 7 -5.06 0.17 -1.29
C THR A 7 -4.51 -1.20 -1.68
N LEU A 8 -3.60 -1.71 -0.85
CA LEU A 8 -3.03 -3.04 -1.04
C LEU A 8 -3.94 -4.10 -0.44
N THR A 9 -4.03 -5.22 -1.13
CA THR A 9 -4.67 -6.47 -0.69
C THR A 9 -3.70 -7.62 -0.93
N ASN A 10 -4.00 -8.80 -0.39
CA ASN A 10 -3.15 -9.97 -0.59
C ASN A 10 -3.00 -10.33 -2.08
N GLU A 11 -4.03 -10.07 -2.88
CA GLU A 11 -4.06 -10.38 -4.32
C GLU A 11 -3.17 -9.46 -5.15
N ASN A 12 -2.94 -8.22 -4.71
CA ASN A 12 -2.23 -7.20 -5.49
C ASN A 12 -0.89 -6.76 -4.88
N PHE A 13 -0.56 -7.20 -3.66
CA PHE A 13 0.65 -6.77 -2.97
C PHE A 13 1.90 -7.12 -3.78
N ASP A 14 2.06 -8.39 -4.19
CA ASP A 14 3.27 -8.84 -4.87
C ASP A 14 3.49 -8.15 -6.22
N SER A 15 2.46 -8.00 -7.04
CA SER A 15 2.59 -7.31 -8.33
C SER A 15 2.86 -5.81 -8.14
N THR A 16 2.19 -5.17 -7.18
CA THR A 16 2.36 -3.73 -6.94
C THR A 16 3.75 -3.39 -6.41
N ILE A 17 4.33 -4.25 -5.57
CA ILE A 17 5.65 -4.01 -4.95
C ILE A 17 6.80 -4.46 -5.85
N ASN A 18 6.73 -5.64 -6.46
CA ASN A 18 7.85 -6.16 -7.26
C ASN A 18 8.01 -5.44 -8.61
N ASP A 19 6.92 -4.94 -9.18
CA ASP A 19 6.96 -4.21 -10.47
C ASP A 19 7.17 -2.70 -10.29
N ALA A 20 7.36 -2.22 -9.06
CA ALA A 20 7.52 -0.80 -8.78
C ALA A 20 8.86 -0.26 -9.31
N GLN A 21 8.79 0.75 -10.18
CA GLN A 21 9.97 1.44 -10.73
C GLN A 21 10.60 2.45 -9.77
N THR A 22 9.89 2.79 -8.69
CA THR A 22 10.32 3.74 -7.67
C THR A 22 10.10 3.15 -6.29
N PRO A 23 10.85 3.59 -5.25
CA PRO A 23 10.62 3.14 -3.89
C PRO A 23 9.16 3.34 -3.45
N VAL A 24 8.59 2.33 -2.80
CA VAL A 24 7.22 2.33 -2.29
C VAL A 24 7.24 2.44 -0.77
N LEU A 25 6.50 3.40 -0.22
CA LEU A 25 6.22 3.47 1.21
C LEU A 25 4.90 2.76 1.48
N VAL A 26 4.94 1.72 2.31
CA VAL A 26 3.75 0.96 2.72
C VAL A 26 3.37 1.34 4.14
N ASP A 27 2.15 1.84 4.30
CA ASP A 27 1.52 2.08 5.60
C ASP A 27 0.65 0.88 5.98
N PHE A 28 1.11 0.12 6.97
CA PHE A 28 0.34 -0.99 7.53
C PHE A 28 -0.50 -0.47 8.70
N TRP A 29 -1.79 -0.34 8.46
CA TRP A 29 -2.74 0.20 9.43
C TRP A 29 -3.96 -0.70 9.62
N ALA A 30 -4.76 -0.40 10.63
CA ALA A 30 -6.06 -1.00 10.85
C ALA A 30 -7.01 0.07 11.43
N GLU A 31 -8.32 -0.05 11.19
CA GLU A 31 -9.32 0.94 11.65
C GLU A 31 -9.35 1.13 13.17
N TRP A 32 -8.92 0.11 13.92
CA TRP A 32 -8.85 0.09 15.38
C TRP A 32 -7.45 0.42 15.92
N CYS A 33 -6.46 0.62 15.04
CA CYS A 33 -5.13 1.03 15.41
C CYS A 33 -5.08 2.57 15.46
N GLY A 34 -5.32 3.12 16.65
CA GLY A 34 -5.03 4.52 16.92
C GLY A 34 -3.51 4.78 16.93
N PRO A 35 -3.07 6.05 16.80
CA PRO A 35 -1.66 6.42 16.89
C PRO A 35 -1.01 6.08 18.23
#